data_AF-A0A1E1MC35-F1
#
_entry.id   AF-A0A1E1MC35-F1
#
_cell.length_a   1.000
_cell.length_b   1.000
_cell.length_c   1.000
_cell.angle_alpha   90.00
_cell.angle_beta   90.00
_cell.angle_gamma   90.00
#
_symmetry.space_group_name_H-M   'P 1'
#
loop_
_entity.id
_entity.type
_entity.pdbx_description
1 polymer ?
#
loop_
_entity_poly.entity_id
_entity_poly.type
_entity_poly.pdbx_seq_one_letter_code
_entity_poly.pdbx_strand_id
1 'polypeptide(L)'
;MGIITRKFEPSISTSEDYDKASRDVKDFFQDEIEQILGKYEISQYAIDLKRHSPKHTSVGAQDTLVIYTHNEFITHWKEATTEIQGAVNHCVEVQGVEAQIQVEIRHKDKMFRDWSFALRPDRPELAALEIAQDCVHAELKSLKISEWSSIGSSMRGRDREDPENKPTLLVCFIPGTRKVGKASRSVWSKN
;
A
#
# COMPACT_ATOMS: atom_id res chain seq x y z
N MET A 1 -12.28 -27.17 -18.59
CA MET A 1 -12.14 -25.91 -17.83
C MET A 1 -10.73 -25.38 -18.06
N GLY A 2 -10.58 -24.24 -18.73
CA GLY A 2 -9.26 -23.67 -19.05
C GLY A 2 -8.75 -22.83 -17.88
N ILE A 3 -7.57 -23.16 -17.35
CA ILE A 3 -6.87 -22.35 -16.37
C ILE A 3 -6.23 -21.18 -17.14
N ILE A 4 -6.77 -19.97 -16.96
CA ILE A 4 -6.14 -18.76 -17.51
C ILE A 4 -5.04 -18.35 -16.54
N THR A 5 -3.81 -18.81 -16.79
CA THR A 5 -2.61 -18.30 -16.11
C THR A 5 -2.20 -16.97 -16.75
N ARG A 6 -2.60 -15.85 -16.15
CA ARG A 6 -1.86 -14.59 -16.37
C ARG A 6 -0.59 -14.65 -15.54
N LYS A 7 0.58 -14.58 -16.20
CA LYS A 7 1.86 -14.37 -15.52
C LYS A 7 1.76 -13.07 -14.72
N PHE A 8 1.80 -13.18 -13.40
CA PHE A 8 2.04 -12.05 -12.52
C PHE A 8 3.53 -11.74 -12.59
N GLU A 9 3.90 -10.66 -13.25
CA GLU A 9 5.23 -10.09 -13.15
C GLU A 9 5.24 -9.16 -11.92
N PRO A 10 5.92 -9.51 -10.82
CA PRO A 10 6.09 -8.60 -9.72
C PRO A 10 6.92 -7.42 -10.22
N SER A 11 6.33 -6.22 -10.20
CA SER A 11 7.06 -4.97 -10.38
C SER A 11 7.98 -4.78 -9.17
N ILE A 12 9.14 -5.42 -9.20
CA ILE A 12 10.24 -5.11 -8.29
C ILE A 12 10.80 -3.80 -8.80
N SER A 13 10.35 -2.69 -8.22
CA SER A 13 11.05 -1.42 -8.35
C SER A 13 12.42 -1.62 -7.71
N THR A 14 13.43 -1.83 -8.55
CA THR A 14 14.83 -1.71 -8.15
C THR A 14 15.13 -0.22 -7.98
N SER A 15 16.07 0.12 -7.10
CA SER A 15 16.47 1.50 -6.83
C SER A 15 17.19 2.18 -8.00
N GLU A 16 17.19 1.58 -9.19
CA GLU A 16 17.97 2.01 -10.36
C GLU A 16 17.15 2.87 -11.34
N ASP A 17 15.82 2.92 -11.19
CA ASP A 17 14.93 3.70 -12.06
C ASP A 17 14.67 5.14 -11.55
N TYR A 18 15.58 5.70 -10.74
CA TYR A 18 15.47 7.10 -10.30
C TYR A 18 16.27 8.01 -11.23
N ASP A 19 15.54 8.89 -11.95
CA ASP A 19 16.09 10.00 -12.71
C ASP A 19 17.05 10.82 -11.84
N LYS A 20 18.10 11.38 -12.45
CA LYS A 20 19.11 12.19 -11.76
C LYS A 20 18.51 13.31 -10.89
N ALA A 21 17.44 13.94 -11.37
CA ALA A 21 16.69 14.98 -10.64
C ALA A 21 16.12 14.48 -9.29
N SER A 22 15.76 13.20 -9.20
CA SER A 22 15.22 12.58 -7.99
C SER A 22 16.29 12.35 -6.91
N ARG A 23 17.56 12.14 -7.31
CA ARG A 23 18.69 12.05 -6.39
C ARG A 23 19.11 13.42 -5.86
N ASP A 24 19.18 14.41 -6.75
CA ASP A 24 19.54 15.80 -6.40
C ASP A 24 18.50 16.42 -5.44
N VAL A 25 17.23 16.02 -5.57
CA VAL A 25 16.13 16.29 -4.63
C VAL A 25 16.46 15.72 -3.24
N LYS A 26 16.81 14.43 -3.12
CA LYS A 26 16.99 13.76 -1.82
C LYS A 26 18.01 14.45 -0.90
N ASP A 27 19.14 14.89 -1.47
CA ASP A 27 20.20 15.55 -0.71
C ASP A 27 19.82 16.97 -0.29
N PHE A 28 18.96 17.65 -1.05
CA PHE A 28 18.47 19.00 -0.72
C PHE A 28 17.46 19.00 0.43
N PHE A 29 16.67 17.93 0.57
CA PHE A 29 15.62 17.85 1.59
C PHE A 29 16.10 17.41 2.96
N GLN A 30 17.26 16.75 3.04
CA GLN A 30 17.60 15.99 4.23
C GLN A 30 17.75 16.88 5.48
N ASP A 31 18.46 18.00 5.36
CA ASP A 31 18.70 18.90 6.50
C ASP A 31 17.40 19.57 7.00
N GLU A 32 16.52 20.00 6.09
CA GLU A 32 15.26 20.65 6.44
C GLU A 32 14.26 19.66 7.05
N ILE A 33 14.20 18.44 6.50
CA ILE A 33 13.39 17.36 7.06
C ILE A 33 13.88 17.00 8.46
N GLU A 34 15.18 16.85 8.66
CA GLU A 34 15.76 16.52 9.96
C GLU A 34 15.44 17.60 11.01
N GLN A 35 15.50 18.88 10.64
CA GLN A 35 15.10 19.99 11.52
C GLN A 35 13.61 19.95 11.88
N ILE A 36 12.73 19.74 10.90
CA ILE A 36 11.28 19.67 11.13
C ILE A 36 10.96 18.45 12.01
N LEU A 37 11.53 17.28 11.72
CA LEU A 37 11.34 16.07 12.53
C LEU A 37 11.84 16.28 13.97
N GLY A 38 12.99 16.93 14.15
CA GLY A 38 13.53 17.28 15.46
C GLY A 38 12.61 18.18 16.28
N LYS A 39 11.98 19.19 15.65
CA LYS A 39 10.97 20.07 16.28
C LYS A 39 9.77 19.30 16.84
N TYR A 40 9.40 18.19 16.21
CA TYR A 40 8.27 17.35 16.63
C TYR A 40 8.70 16.10 17.42
N GLU A 41 9.97 16.02 17.82
CA GLU A 41 10.55 14.88 18.56
C GLU A 41 10.39 13.53 17.83
N ILE A 42 10.40 13.57 16.50
CA ILE A 42 10.33 12.39 15.63
C ILE A 42 11.75 12.03 15.21
N SER A 43 12.19 10.83 15.55
CA SER A 43 13.46 10.25 15.09
C SER A 43 13.33 9.76 13.66
N GLN A 44 14.32 10.10 12.84
CA GLN A 44 14.45 9.59 11.47
C GLN A 44 15.24 8.28 11.49
N TYR A 45 14.64 7.21 10.96
CA TYR A 45 15.33 5.95 10.69
C TYR A 45 15.84 5.87 9.25
N ALA A 46 14.98 6.21 8.28
CA ALA A 46 15.31 6.18 6.86
C ALA A 46 14.37 7.08 6.06
N ILE A 47 14.82 7.52 4.89
CA ILE A 47 14.01 8.25 3.91
C ILE A 47 14.12 7.55 2.56
N ASP A 48 12.97 7.18 2.01
CA ASP A 48 12.82 6.65 0.66
C ASP A 48 11.89 7.54 -0.16
N LEU A 49 12.25 7.82 -1.41
CA LEU A 49 11.25 8.23 -2.39
C LEU A 49 10.70 6.96 -3.03
N LYS A 50 9.39 6.85 -3.17
CA LYS A 50 8.70 5.68 -3.73
C LYS A 50 7.67 6.11 -4.73
N ARG A 51 7.60 5.42 -5.86
CA ARG A 51 6.52 5.60 -6.83
C ARG A 51 5.38 4.64 -6.50
N HIS A 52 4.25 5.19 -6.06
CA HIS A 52 3.05 4.43 -5.72
C HIS A 52 2.03 4.52 -6.85
N SER A 53 1.68 3.38 -7.44
CA SER A 53 0.55 3.27 -8.37
C SER A 53 -0.71 2.91 -7.59
N PRO A 54 -1.65 3.83 -7.37
CA PRO A 54 -2.88 3.53 -6.65
C PRO A 54 -3.66 2.43 -7.38
N LYS A 55 -3.77 1.26 -6.75
CA LYS A 55 -4.50 0.12 -7.30
C LYS A 55 -5.97 0.50 -7.50
N HIS A 56 -6.53 0.13 -8.65
CA HIS A 56 -7.95 0.31 -8.97
C HIS A 56 -8.43 1.77 -9.09
N THR A 57 -7.55 2.72 -9.39
CA THR A 57 -7.93 4.09 -9.73
C THR A 57 -7.44 4.46 -11.13
N SER A 58 -8.05 5.47 -11.75
CA SER A 58 -7.55 6.07 -12.99
C SER A 58 -6.41 7.07 -12.75
N VAL A 59 -5.99 7.25 -11.50
CA VAL A 59 -4.93 8.17 -11.12
C VAL A 59 -3.59 7.55 -11.51
N GLY A 60 -2.72 8.36 -12.11
CA GLY A 60 -1.36 7.96 -12.46
C GLY A 60 -0.53 7.59 -11.23
N ALA A 61 0.62 6.96 -11.47
CA ALA A 61 1.57 6.68 -10.41
C ALA A 61 2.10 8.00 -9.80
N GLN A 62 2.05 8.10 -8.48
CA GLN A 62 2.43 9.29 -7.72
C GLN A 62 3.72 9.03 -6.95
N ASP A 63 4.62 10.00 -6.94
CA ASP A 63 5.84 9.93 -6.15
C ASP A 63 5.53 10.30 -4.69
N THR A 64 6.09 9.53 -3.76
CA THR A 64 5.84 9.65 -2.33
C THR A 64 7.15 9.57 -1.57
N LEU A 65 7.50 10.64 -0.87
CA LEU A 65 8.57 10.68 0.10
C LEU A 65 8.10 10.02 1.40
N VAL A 66 8.66 8.84 1.66
CA VAL A 66 8.34 8.03 2.84
C VAL A 66 9.46 8.16 3.86
N ILE A 67 9.12 8.74 5.00
CA ILE A 67 10.00 8.90 6.16
C ILE A 67 9.66 7.78 7.15
N TYR A 68 10.64 6.92 7.43
CA TYR A 68 10.50 5.86 8.42
C TYR A 68 10.99 6.32 9.78
N THR A 69 10.25 5.93 10.81
CA THR A 69 10.57 6.17 12.21
C THR A 69 10.28 4.94 13.07
N HIS A 70 10.90 4.85 14.24
CA HIS A 70 10.54 3.90 15.31
C HIS A 70 9.73 4.55 16.44
N ASN A 71 9.40 5.84 16.34
CA ASN A 71 8.55 6.50 17.33
C ASN A 71 7.16 5.84 17.37
N GLU A 72 6.68 5.54 18.57
CA GLU A 72 5.34 4.97 18.74
C GLU A 72 4.27 6.04 18.94
N PHE A 73 4.65 7.21 19.44
CA PHE A 73 3.74 8.32 19.68
C PHE A 73 3.44 9.06 18.38
N ILE A 74 2.19 8.96 17.92
CA ILE A 74 1.73 9.54 16.66
C ILE A 74 1.18 10.97 16.79
N THR A 75 1.22 11.55 17.98
CA THR A 75 0.53 12.80 18.34
C THR A 75 0.87 13.97 17.42
N HIS A 76 2.12 14.04 16.94
CA HIS A 76 2.62 15.14 16.12
C HIS A 76 2.90 14.76 14.66
N TRP A 77 2.56 13.53 14.26
CA TRP A 77 2.92 13.03 12.93
C TRP A 77 2.21 13.79 11.82
N LYS A 78 0.96 14.22 12.07
CA LYS A 78 0.18 14.96 11.07
C LYS A 78 0.76 16.34 10.84
N GLU A 79 1.09 17.05 11.91
CA GLU A 79 1.69 18.38 11.89
C GLU A 79 3.06 18.34 11.22
N ALA A 80 3.93 17.39 11.62
CA ALA A 80 5.22 17.17 11.01
C ALA A 80 5.09 16.86 9.51
N THR A 81 4.22 15.93 9.13
CA THR A 81 3.98 15.58 7.72
C THR A 81 3.48 16.78 6.91
N THR A 82 2.61 17.62 7.49
CA THR A 82 2.08 18.83 6.82
C THR A 82 3.18 19.87 6.60
N GLU A 83 4.03 20.10 7.59
CA GLU A 83 5.15 21.05 7.48
C GLU A 83 6.18 20.58 6.45
N ILE A 84 6.52 19.28 6.47
CA ILE A 84 7.42 18.68 5.47
C ILE A 84 6.80 18.74 4.07
N GLN A 85 5.50 18.48 3.92
CA GLN A 85 4.81 18.63 2.64
C GLN A 85 4.92 20.07 2.10
N GLY A 86 4.84 21.06 2.98
CA GLY A 86 5.04 22.47 2.62
C GLY A 86 6.46 22.75 2.10
N ALA A 87 7.48 22.25 2.81
CA ALA A 87 8.88 22.37 2.39
C ALA A 87 9.15 21.69 1.04
N VAL A 88 8.62 20.47 0.86
CA VAL A 88 8.71 19.73 -0.40
C VAL A 88 8.06 20.49 -1.55
N ASN A 89 6.85 21.00 -1.37
CA ASN A 89 6.16 21.80 -2.39
C ASN A 89 6.95 23.05 -2.76
N HIS A 90 7.45 23.78 -1.76
CA HIS A 90 8.22 24.99 -1.99
C HIS A 90 9.50 24.73 -2.80
N CYS A 91 10.24 23.66 -2.46
CA CYS A 91 11.46 23.32 -3.18
C CYS A 91 11.16 22.88 -4.63
N VAL A 92 10.12 22.08 -4.85
CA VAL A 92 9.71 21.66 -6.19
C VAL A 92 9.37 22.88 -7.06
N GLU A 93 8.65 23.85 -6.49
CA GLU A 93 8.34 25.13 -7.14
C GLU A 93 9.63 25.93 -7.48
N VAL A 94 10.56 26.06 -6.53
CA VAL A 94 11.82 26.80 -6.71
C VAL A 94 12.70 26.15 -7.80
N GLN A 95 12.71 24.82 -7.89
CA GLN A 95 13.47 24.11 -8.92
C GLN A 95 12.76 24.07 -10.28
N GLY A 96 11.53 24.58 -10.37
CA GLY A 96 10.74 24.57 -11.61
C GLY A 96 10.39 23.15 -12.09
N VAL A 97 10.34 22.19 -11.18
CA VAL A 97 10.03 20.79 -11.51
C VAL A 97 8.51 20.61 -11.46
N GLU A 98 7.91 20.11 -12.53
CA GLU A 98 6.49 19.76 -12.55
C GLU A 98 6.27 18.36 -11.93
N ALA A 99 6.58 18.24 -10.64
CA ALA A 99 6.39 17.01 -9.87
C ALA A 99 5.40 17.21 -8.72
N GLN A 100 4.61 16.18 -8.41
CA GLN A 100 3.79 16.16 -7.20
C GLN A 100 4.29 15.05 -6.29
N ILE A 101 5.11 15.43 -5.30
CA ILE A 101 5.66 14.51 -4.31
C ILE A 101 4.79 14.58 -3.06
N GLN A 102 4.15 13.46 -2.70
CA GLN A 102 3.42 13.33 -1.45
C GLN A 102 4.37 12.97 -0.30
N VAL A 103 4.10 13.40 0.93
CA VAL A 103 4.89 13.05 2.11
C VAL A 103 4.12 12.10 3.01
N GLU A 104 4.80 11.08 3.53
CA GLU A 104 4.26 10.17 4.54
C GLU A 104 5.30 9.83 5.63
N ILE A 105 4.90 9.94 6.90
CA ILE A 105 5.65 9.38 8.03
C ILE A 105 5.07 8.01 8.37
N ARG A 106 5.93 6.99 8.44
CA ARG A 106 5.54 5.59 8.68
C ARG A 106 6.35 4.97 9.80
N HIS A 107 5.70 4.16 10.64
CA HIS A 107 6.42 3.33 11.59
C HIS A 107 7.12 2.18 10.85
N LYS A 108 8.43 2.01 11.03
CA LYS A 108 9.23 1.03 10.27
C LYS A 108 8.72 -0.41 10.41
N ASP A 109 8.36 -0.81 11.64
CA ASP A 109 8.01 -2.21 11.96
C ASP A 109 6.51 -2.47 12.17
N LYS A 110 5.68 -1.43 12.26
CA LYS A 110 4.23 -1.55 12.49
C LYS A 110 3.40 -1.38 11.22
N MET A 111 4.03 -1.13 10.07
CA MET A 111 3.35 -1.11 8.78
C MET A 111 2.98 -2.53 8.35
N PHE A 112 1.69 -2.74 8.08
CA PHE A 112 1.22 -3.98 7.46
C PHE A 112 1.81 -4.14 6.07
N ARG A 113 2.22 -5.37 5.75
CA ARG A 113 2.62 -5.77 4.41
C ARG A 113 1.64 -6.80 3.89
N ASP A 114 1.24 -6.63 2.64
CA ASP A 114 0.47 -7.62 1.92
C ASP A 114 1.46 -8.57 1.23
N TRP A 115 1.50 -9.82 1.69
CA TRP A 115 2.29 -10.85 1.05
C TRP A 115 1.40 -11.64 0.10
N SER A 116 1.71 -11.56 -1.20
CA SER A 116 1.15 -12.43 -2.23
C SER A 116 2.12 -13.59 -2.48
N PHE A 117 1.61 -14.80 -2.52
CA PHE A 117 2.40 -16.01 -2.78
C PHE A 117 1.61 -16.94 -3.69
N ALA A 118 2.34 -17.82 -4.38
CA ALA A 118 1.72 -18.91 -5.10
C ALA A 118 1.05 -19.84 -4.09
N LEU A 119 -0.22 -20.18 -4.34
CA LEU A 119 -0.94 -21.16 -3.55
C LEU A 119 -0.24 -22.50 -3.66
N ARG A 120 -0.03 -23.16 -2.52
CA ARG A 120 0.54 -24.51 -2.46
C ARG A 120 -0.47 -25.46 -1.81
N PRO A 121 -0.57 -26.72 -2.28
CA PRO A 121 -1.52 -27.68 -1.70
C PRO A 121 -1.28 -28.02 -0.22
N ASP A 122 -0.05 -27.87 0.25
CA ASP A 122 0.40 -28.24 1.61
C ASP A 122 0.25 -27.11 2.64
N ARG A 123 -0.45 -26.03 2.28
CA ARG A 123 -0.43 -24.76 3.01
C ARG A 123 -1.83 -24.35 3.48
N PRO A 124 -2.00 -23.92 4.75
CA PRO A 124 -3.31 -23.56 5.30
C PRO A 124 -4.03 -22.45 4.53
N GLU A 125 -3.29 -21.64 3.78
CA GLU A 125 -3.81 -20.55 2.97
C GLU A 125 -4.67 -21.04 1.79
N LEU A 126 -4.43 -22.24 1.26
CA LEU A 126 -5.30 -22.85 0.25
C LEU A 126 -6.66 -23.21 0.86
N ALA A 127 -6.67 -23.90 2.01
CA ALA A 127 -7.91 -24.25 2.70
C ALA A 127 -8.72 -23.01 3.10
N ALA A 128 -8.04 -21.95 3.56
CA ALA A 128 -8.68 -20.67 3.83
C ALA A 128 -9.30 -20.05 2.57
N LEU A 129 -8.61 -20.12 1.42
CA LEU A 129 -9.12 -19.63 0.15
C LEU A 129 -10.30 -20.46 -0.38
N GLU A 130 -10.30 -21.78 -0.19
CA GLU A 130 -11.41 -22.65 -0.61
C GLU A 130 -12.69 -22.34 0.17
N ILE A 131 -12.60 -22.24 1.50
CA ILE A 131 -13.74 -21.83 2.35
C ILE A 131 -14.23 -20.44 1.96
N ALA A 132 -13.28 -19.52 1.78
CA ALA A 132 -13.57 -18.16 1.36
C ALA A 132 -14.24 -18.08 -0.01
N GLN A 133 -13.81 -18.91 -0.95
CA GLN A 133 -14.37 -18.96 -2.29
C GLN A 133 -15.86 -19.27 -2.20
N ASP A 134 -16.26 -20.31 -1.49
CA ASP A 134 -17.67 -20.67 -1.35
C ASP A 134 -18.49 -19.53 -0.72
N CYS A 135 -17.99 -18.89 0.34
CA CYS A 135 -18.63 -17.74 0.96
C CYS A 135 -18.77 -16.55 -0.02
N VAL A 136 -17.71 -16.24 -0.78
CA VAL A 136 -17.71 -15.14 -1.76
C VAL A 136 -18.67 -15.46 -2.90
N HIS A 137 -18.70 -16.68 -3.43
CA HIS A 137 -19.64 -17.09 -4.48
C HIS A 137 -21.09 -16.99 -4.02
N ALA A 138 -21.38 -17.42 -2.78
CA ALA A 138 -22.71 -17.29 -2.20
C ALA A 138 -23.15 -15.82 -2.10
N GLU A 139 -22.25 -14.94 -1.67
CA GLU A 139 -22.54 -13.51 -1.55
C GLU A 139 -22.65 -12.80 -2.90
N LEU A 140 -21.77 -13.11 -3.86
CA LEU A 140 -21.87 -12.58 -5.22
C LEU A 140 -23.20 -12.97 -5.86
N LYS A 141 -23.66 -14.21 -5.62
CA LYS A 141 -24.97 -14.68 -6.06
C LYS A 141 -26.11 -13.95 -5.36
N SER A 142 -26.03 -13.70 -4.05
CA SER A 142 -27.05 -12.96 -3.29
C SER A 142 -27.19 -11.52 -3.79
N LEU A 143 -26.05 -10.89 -4.12
CA LEU A 143 -25.94 -9.54 -4.66
C LEU A 143 -26.23 -9.46 -6.17
N LYS A 144 -26.49 -10.59 -6.84
CA LYS A 144 -26.71 -10.70 -8.30
C LYS A 144 -25.54 -10.13 -9.12
N ILE A 145 -24.32 -10.30 -8.62
CA ILE A 145 -23.09 -9.87 -9.30
C ILE A 145 -22.55 -11.06 -10.10
N SER A 146 -22.66 -10.98 -11.43
CA SER A 146 -22.17 -12.01 -12.35
C SER A 146 -20.78 -11.73 -12.91
N GLU A 147 -20.27 -10.51 -12.75
CA GLU A 147 -19.04 -10.05 -13.40
C GLU A 147 -17.95 -9.76 -12.36
N TRP A 148 -17.13 -10.77 -12.09
CA TRP A 148 -15.92 -10.67 -11.27
C TRP A 148 -14.76 -11.35 -11.99
N SER A 149 -13.52 -11.03 -11.64
CA SER A 149 -12.34 -11.50 -12.36
C SER A 149 -11.51 -12.52 -11.58
N SER A 150 -11.23 -12.26 -10.30
CA SER A 150 -10.45 -13.18 -9.48
C SER A 150 -10.80 -13.06 -7.99
N ILE A 151 -10.56 -14.16 -7.26
CA ILE A 151 -10.52 -14.18 -5.80
C ILE A 151 -9.09 -14.56 -5.43
N GLY A 152 -8.38 -13.67 -4.76
CA GLY A 152 -7.05 -13.91 -4.22
C GLY A 152 -7.10 -14.03 -2.70
N SER A 153 -6.10 -14.71 -2.15
CA SER A 153 -5.78 -14.65 -0.72
C SER A 153 -4.44 -13.96 -0.55
N SER A 154 -4.34 -13.13 0.49
CA SER A 154 -3.09 -12.54 0.95
C SER A 154 -3.02 -12.67 2.46
N MET A 155 -1.82 -12.86 2.99
CA MET A 155 -1.59 -12.82 4.42
C MET A 155 -1.18 -11.40 4.79
N ARG A 156 -1.98 -10.77 5.65
CA ARG A 156 -1.72 -9.41 6.14
C ARG A 156 -1.20 -9.48 7.57
N GLY A 157 0.00 -8.95 7.75
CA GLY A 157 0.62 -8.72 9.06
C GLY A 157 1.98 -8.05 8.90
N ARG A 158 2.82 -8.14 9.93
CA ARG A 158 4.11 -7.41 9.96
C ARG A 158 5.14 -8.13 9.09
N ASP A 159 5.30 -9.42 9.33
CA ASP A 159 6.23 -10.30 8.63
C ASP A 159 5.52 -11.50 8.02
N ARG A 160 6.11 -12.09 6.98
CA ARG A 160 5.50 -13.20 6.24
C ARG A 160 5.21 -14.42 7.12
N GLU A 161 6.07 -14.68 8.10
CA GLU A 161 6.01 -15.85 8.98
C GLU A 161 5.36 -15.53 10.33
N ASP A 162 4.83 -14.32 10.49
CA ASP A 162 4.14 -13.91 11.70
C ASP A 162 2.90 -14.81 11.94
N PRO A 163 2.85 -15.56 13.07
CA PRO A 163 1.73 -16.44 13.36
C PRO A 163 0.42 -15.68 13.60
N GLU A 164 0.48 -14.37 13.86
CA GLU A 164 -0.71 -13.50 13.98
C GLU A 164 -1.21 -13.00 12.63
N ASN A 165 -0.55 -13.34 11.52
CA ASN A 165 -1.00 -12.98 10.17
C ASN A 165 -2.43 -13.43 9.93
N LYS A 166 -3.25 -12.49 9.47
CA LYS A 166 -4.67 -12.77 9.16
C LYS A 166 -4.83 -12.99 7.65
N PRO A 167 -5.50 -14.08 7.24
CA PRO A 167 -5.87 -14.25 5.85
C PRO A 167 -6.83 -13.13 5.44
N THR A 168 -6.49 -12.45 4.36
CA THR A 168 -7.28 -11.39 3.74
C THR A 168 -7.65 -11.84 2.34
N LEU A 169 -8.95 -11.77 2.04
CA LEU A 169 -9.48 -12.12 0.74
C LEU A 169 -9.60 -10.87 -0.11
N LEU A 170 -9.15 -10.97 -1.35
CA LEU A 170 -9.21 -9.88 -2.31
C LEU A 170 -10.06 -10.34 -3.49
N VAL A 171 -11.25 -9.75 -3.62
CA VAL A 171 -12.15 -10.01 -4.74
C VAL A 171 -11.98 -8.89 -5.77
N CYS A 172 -11.46 -9.25 -6.95
CA CYS A 172 -11.28 -8.33 -8.06
C CYS A 172 -12.51 -8.33 -8.96
N PHE A 173 -12.95 -7.13 -9.34
CA PHE A 173 -14.01 -6.91 -10.32
C PHE A 173 -13.42 -6.38 -11.63
N ILE A 174 -14.11 -6.62 -12.74
CA ILE A 174 -13.69 -6.09 -14.05
C ILE A 174 -14.01 -4.57 -14.07
N PRO A 175 -13.07 -3.70 -14.43
CA PRO A 175 -13.36 -2.27 -14.54
C PRO A 175 -14.55 -2.01 -15.49
N GLY A 176 -15.52 -1.19 -15.06
CA GLY A 176 -16.74 -0.91 -15.82
C GLY A 176 -17.99 -1.64 -15.32
N THR A 177 -17.85 -2.63 -14.43
CA THR A 177 -18.96 -3.30 -13.75
C THR A 177 -19.55 -2.38 -12.66
N ARG A 178 -20.28 -1.31 -13.03
CA ARG A 178 -21.05 -0.53 -12.04
C ARG A 178 -22.43 -1.12 -11.85
N LYS A 179 -22.63 -1.74 -10.68
CA LYS A 179 -23.65 -1.43 -9.65
C LYS A 179 -23.41 -2.32 -8.43
N VAL A 180 -22.24 -2.22 -7.78
CA VAL A 180 -22.07 -2.83 -6.45
C VAL A 180 -22.20 -1.73 -5.42
N GLY A 181 -23.20 -1.90 -4.56
CA GLY A 181 -23.66 -0.94 -3.57
C GLY A 181 -22.58 -0.55 -2.56
N LYS A 182 -22.92 0.48 -1.77
CA LYS A 182 -22.17 0.99 -0.63
C LYS A 182 -21.39 -0.15 0.04
N ALA A 183 -20.06 -0.02 0.11
CA ALA A 183 -19.21 -0.94 0.86
C ALA A 183 -19.74 -1.04 2.30
N SER A 184 -20.50 -2.11 2.60
CA SER A 184 -20.84 -2.44 3.98
C SER A 184 -19.61 -3.13 4.56
N ARG A 185 -19.03 -2.53 5.60
CA ARG A 185 -18.10 -3.24 6.48
C ARG A 185 -18.91 -4.28 7.25
N SER A 186 -19.00 -5.52 6.76
CA SER A 186 -19.38 -6.64 7.61
C SER A 186 -18.16 -7.01 8.46
N VAL A 187 -18.21 -6.63 9.74
CA VAL A 187 -17.29 -7.14 10.75
C VAL A 187 -17.73 -8.56 11.05
N TRP A 188 -16.93 -9.54 10.60
CA TRP A 188 -17.13 -10.94 10.96
C TRP A 188 -16.66 -11.14 12.40
N SER A 189 -17.59 -11.16 13.37
CA SER A 189 -17.33 -11.68 14.71
C SER A 189 -17.56 -13.18 14.73
N LYS A 190 -16.61 -13.95 15.24
CA LYS A 190 -16.77 -15.38 15.49
C LYS A 190 -17.81 -15.59 16.59
N ASN A 191 -18.79 -16.45 16.34
CA ASN A 191 -19.42 -17.27 17.38
C ASN A 191 -18.61 -18.56 17.53
#